data_AF-A0A9D5QH03-F1
#
_entry.id   AF-A0A9D5QH03-F1
#
_cell.length_a   1.000
_cell.length_b   1.000
_cell.length_c   1.000
_cell.angle_alpha   90.00
_cell.angle_beta   90.00
_cell.angle_gamma   90.00
#
_symmetry.space_group_name_H-M   'P 1'
#
loop_
_entity.id
_entity.type
_entity.pdbx_description
1 polymer ?
#
loop_
_entity_poly.entity_id
_entity_poly.type
_entity_poly.pdbx_seq_one_letter_code
_entity_poly.pdbx_strand_id
1 'polypeptide(L)'
;MKTIFKKLLRAGIAALVYSVYVIIRMLPYAVASRLGALVGTIVYYLNFTARRLSRANLAAAFPEKNNAELMRIARAAFANQGRNFFEFCTFGSLDRATIDRYVTLDSPEVLKKAFDRTKGILYLSAHFGNWEFMGASLSLWGYPINV
;
A
#
# COMPACT_ATOMS: atom_id res chain seq x y z
N MET A 1 -31.80 -14.09 20.85
CA MET A 1 -30.62 -14.99 20.68
C MET A 1 -29.78 -14.68 19.43
N LYS A 2 -30.34 -14.68 18.20
CA LYS A 2 -29.59 -14.39 16.95
C LYS A 2 -28.85 -13.03 16.94
N THR A 3 -29.40 -12.00 17.57
CA THR A 3 -28.79 -10.66 17.63
C THR A 3 -27.58 -10.59 18.55
N ILE A 4 -27.61 -11.30 19.67
CA ILE A 4 -26.49 -11.36 20.63
C ILE A 4 -25.32 -12.15 20.01
N PHE A 5 -25.61 -13.29 19.38
CA PHE A 5 -24.59 -14.06 18.65
C PHE A 5 -23.90 -13.23 17.56
N LYS A 6 -24.66 -12.48 16.74
CA LYS A 6 -24.09 -11.58 15.73
C LYS A 6 -23.22 -10.48 16.34
N LYS A 7 -23.58 -9.92 17.50
CA LYS A 7 -22.77 -8.92 18.21
C LYS A 7 -21.46 -9.52 18.72
N LEU A 8 -21.53 -10.70 19.35
CA LEU A 8 -20.34 -11.41 19.83
C LEU A 8 -19.40 -11.82 18.69
N LEU A 9 -19.95 -12.32 17.58
CA LEU A 9 -19.16 -12.66 16.39
C LEU A 9 -18.45 -11.44 15.82
N ARG A 10 -19.14 -10.30 15.69
CA ARG A 10 -18.53 -9.04 15.22
C ARG A 10 -17.43 -8.55 16.15
N ALA A 11 -17.66 -8.62 17.46
CA ALA A 11 -16.65 -8.25 18.46
C ALA A 11 -15.41 -9.16 18.37
N GLY A 12 -15.62 -10.47 18.20
CA GLY A 12 -14.53 -11.43 18.00
C GLY A 12 -13.72 -11.16 16.72
N ILE A 13 -14.40 -10.89 15.60
CA ILE A 13 -13.74 -10.51 14.34
C ILE A 13 -12.95 -9.20 14.51
N ALA A 14 -13.54 -8.19 15.15
CA ALA A 14 -12.87 -6.92 15.39
C ALA A 14 -11.61 -7.10 16.27
N ALA A 15 -11.71 -7.88 17.35
CA ALA A 15 -10.58 -8.18 18.22
C ALA A 15 -9.48 -8.92 17.47
N LEU A 16 -9.82 -9.88 16.61
CA LEU A 16 -8.86 -10.59 15.78
C LEU A 16 -8.15 -9.65 14.80
N VAL A 17 -8.91 -8.84 14.05
CA VAL A 17 -8.36 -7.87 13.09
C VAL A 17 -7.44 -6.87 13.80
N TYR A 18 -7.89 -6.34 14.95
CA TYR A 18 -7.09 -5.41 15.74
C TYR A 18 -5.81 -6.05 16.27
N SER A 19 -5.88 -7.30 16.73
CA SER A 19 -4.69 -8.04 17.20
C SER A 19 -3.69 -8.26 16.08
N VAL A 20 -4.15 -8.66 14.88
CA VAL A 20 -3.30 -8.80 13.69
C VAL A 20 -2.66 -7.46 13.32
N TYR A 21 -3.44 -6.37 13.32
CA TYR A 21 -2.94 -5.02 13.07
C TYR A 21 -1.83 -4.63 14.05
N VAL A 22 -2.04 -4.83 15.37
CA VAL A 22 -1.05 -4.51 16.40
C VAL A 22 0.22 -5.34 16.22
N ILE A 23 0.10 -6.64 15.91
CA ILE A 23 1.24 -7.50 15.64
C ILE A 23 2.05 -6.97 14.45
N ILE A 24 1.40 -6.65 13.33
CA ILE A 24 2.08 -6.12 12.14
C ILE A 24 2.75 -4.78 12.44
N ARG A 25 2.07 -3.89 13.18
CA ARG A 25 2.59 -2.57 13.55
C ARG A 25 3.89 -2.64 14.37
N MET A 26 4.07 -3.68 15.18
CA MET A 26 5.29 -3.87 15.98
C MET A 26 6.47 -4.41 15.17
N LEU A 27 6.26 -4.84 13.93
CA LEU A 27 7.34 -5.35 13.09
C LEU A 27 8.21 -4.21 12.53
N PRO A 28 9.52 -4.43 12.33
CA PRO A 28 10.33 -3.52 11.53
C PRO A 28 9.76 -3.39 10.11
N TYR A 29 9.77 -2.18 9.55
CA TYR A 29 9.20 -1.88 8.23
C TYR A 29 9.59 -2.89 7.14
N ALA A 30 10.88 -3.23 7.04
CA ALA A 30 11.38 -4.16 6.03
C ALA A 30 10.88 -5.61 6.23
N VAL A 31 10.53 -6.00 7.45
CA VAL A 31 9.94 -7.31 7.75
C VAL A 31 8.46 -7.28 7.40
N ALA A 32 7.73 -6.23 7.81
CA ALA A 32 6.33 -6.04 7.45
C ALA A 32 6.14 -6.05 5.92
N SER A 33 6.96 -5.31 5.17
CA SER A 33 6.95 -5.29 3.70
C SER A 33 7.15 -6.69 3.11
N ARG A 34 8.18 -7.43 3.54
CA ARG A 34 8.44 -8.79 3.02
C ARG A 34 7.32 -9.77 3.34
N LEU A 35 6.76 -9.73 4.54
CA LEU A 35 5.61 -10.55 4.92
C LEU A 35 4.37 -10.17 4.11
N GLY A 36 4.14 -8.89 3.88
CA GLY A 36 3.08 -8.39 3.01
C GLY A 36 3.23 -8.93 1.59
N ALA A 37 4.44 -8.94 1.04
CA ALA A 37 4.72 -9.53 -0.28
C ALA A 37 4.38 -11.02 -0.35
N LEU A 38 4.75 -11.78 0.70
CA LEU A 38 4.42 -13.20 0.81
C LEU A 38 2.91 -13.41 0.87
N VAL A 39 2.20 -12.70 1.74
CA VAL A 39 0.74 -12.79 1.88
C VAL A 39 0.05 -12.41 0.58
N GLY A 40 0.46 -11.32 -0.08
CA GLY A 40 -0.07 -10.91 -1.37
C GLY A 40 0.15 -11.98 -2.45
N THR A 41 1.32 -12.63 -2.46
CA THR A 41 1.60 -13.76 -3.36
C THR A 41 0.70 -14.96 -3.06
N ILE A 42 0.44 -15.28 -1.79
CA ILE A 42 -0.50 -16.35 -1.40
C ILE A 42 -1.91 -16.00 -1.89
N VAL A 43 -2.37 -14.75 -1.69
CA VAL A 43 -3.68 -14.27 -2.17
C VAL A 43 -3.80 -14.40 -3.68
N TYR A 44 -2.74 -14.16 -4.45
CA TYR A 44 -2.74 -14.39 -5.89
C TYR A 44 -3.08 -15.83 -6.28
N TYR A 45 -2.58 -16.82 -5.52
CA TYR A 45 -2.86 -18.24 -5.79
C TYR A 45 -4.26 -18.67 -5.31
N LEU A 46 -4.77 -18.08 -4.22
CA LEU A 46 -6.07 -18.43 -3.64
C LEU A 46 -7.26 -17.69 -4.29
N ASN A 47 -7.07 -16.44 -4.71
CA ASN A 47 -8.14 -15.60 -5.25
C ASN A 47 -8.22 -15.70 -6.77
N PHE A 48 -8.81 -16.80 -7.25
CA PHE A 48 -8.96 -17.10 -8.67
C PHE A 48 -9.68 -15.99 -9.46
N THR A 49 -10.72 -15.40 -8.87
CA THR A 49 -11.52 -14.35 -9.50
C THR A 49 -10.71 -13.07 -9.70
N ALA A 50 -10.05 -12.58 -8.65
CA ALA A 50 -9.21 -11.38 -8.74
C ALA A 50 -8.01 -11.60 -9.68
N ARG A 51 -7.40 -12.79 -9.62
CA ARG A 51 -6.33 -13.17 -10.55
C ARG A 51 -6.78 -13.11 -12.00
N ARG A 52 -7.96 -13.65 -12.32
CA ARG A 52 -8.51 -13.63 -13.69
C ARG A 52 -8.78 -12.20 -14.15
N LEU A 53 -9.40 -11.38 -13.31
CA LEU A 53 -9.69 -9.98 -13.62
C LEU A 53 -8.40 -9.18 -13.84
N SER A 54 -7.41 -9.32 -12.97
CA SER A 54 -6.12 -8.66 -13.10
C SER A 54 -5.43 -9.02 -14.42
N ARG A 55 -5.46 -10.30 -14.83
CA ARG A 55 -4.91 -10.73 -16.13
C ARG A 55 -5.65 -10.12 -17.31
N ALA A 56 -6.99 -10.06 -17.27
CA ALA A 56 -7.78 -9.44 -18.33
C ALA A 56 -7.46 -7.95 -18.47
N ASN A 57 -7.37 -7.23 -17.35
CA ASN A 57 -7.00 -5.81 -17.35
C ASN A 57 -5.59 -5.59 -17.91
N LEU A 58 -4.63 -6.43 -17.52
CA LEU A 58 -3.27 -6.34 -18.04
C LEU A 58 -3.18 -6.67 -19.53
N ALA A 59 -3.96 -7.63 -20.03
CA ALA A 59 -4.01 -7.94 -21.46
C ALA A 59 -4.60 -6.79 -22.28
N ALA A 60 -5.61 -6.10 -21.74
CA ALA A 60 -6.19 -4.92 -22.38
C ALA A 60 -5.23 -3.71 -22.36
N ALA A 61 -4.48 -3.52 -21.27
CA ALA A 61 -3.55 -2.40 -21.10
C ALA A 61 -2.20 -2.61 -21.83
N PHE A 62 -1.77 -3.86 -22.00
CA PHE A 62 -0.48 -4.25 -22.57
C PHE A 62 -0.66 -5.35 -23.63
N PRO A 63 -1.33 -5.06 -24.75
CA PRO A 63 -1.64 -6.05 -25.79
C PRO A 63 -0.39 -6.66 -26.44
N GLU A 64 0.76 -6.01 -26.32
CA GLU A 64 2.05 -6.47 -26.85
C GLU A 64 2.72 -7.55 -26.00
N LYS A 65 2.29 -7.76 -24.75
CA LYS A 65 2.93 -8.71 -23.82
C LYS A 65 2.35 -10.11 -23.96
N ASN A 66 3.23 -11.11 -23.86
CA ASN A 66 2.79 -12.51 -23.87
C ASN A 66 2.17 -12.93 -22.52
N ASN A 67 1.49 -14.08 -22.52
CA ASN A 67 0.81 -14.60 -21.33
C ASN A 67 1.73 -14.80 -20.11
N ALA A 68 2.98 -15.22 -20.31
CA ALA A 68 3.92 -15.44 -19.21
C ALA A 68 4.33 -14.12 -18.55
N GLU A 69 4.55 -13.08 -19.36
CA GLU A 69 4.81 -11.73 -18.86
C GLU A 69 3.63 -11.16 -18.08
N LEU A 70 2.41 -11.27 -18.62
CA LEU A 70 1.19 -10.82 -17.96
C LEU A 70 0.99 -11.55 -16.61
N MET A 71 1.25 -12.85 -16.55
CA MET A 71 1.18 -13.63 -15.30
C MET A 71 2.23 -13.17 -14.28
N ARG A 72 3.46 -12.90 -14.73
CA ARG A 72 4.55 -12.39 -13.88
C ARG A 72 4.19 -11.03 -13.30
N ILE A 73 3.67 -10.11 -14.13
CA ILE A 73 3.24 -8.77 -13.71
C ILE A 73 2.07 -8.89 -12.72
N ALA A 74 1.04 -9.69 -13.02
CA ALA A 74 -0.09 -9.89 -12.14
C ALA A 74 0.35 -10.39 -10.75
N ARG A 75 1.21 -11.42 -10.68
CA ARG A 75 1.73 -11.93 -9.41
C ARG A 75 2.53 -10.86 -8.66
N ALA A 76 3.38 -10.12 -9.35
CA ALA A 76 4.16 -9.03 -8.76
C ALA A 76 3.26 -7.91 -8.22
N ALA A 77 2.17 -7.57 -8.93
CA ALA A 77 1.20 -6.58 -8.50
C ALA A 77 0.47 -7.00 -7.21
N PHE A 78 0.07 -8.27 -7.09
CA PHE A 78 -0.51 -8.79 -5.85
C PHE A 78 0.48 -8.79 -4.69
N ALA A 79 1.73 -9.17 -4.93
CA ALA A 79 2.78 -9.04 -3.93
C ALA A 79 2.97 -7.58 -3.51
N ASN A 80 2.95 -6.64 -4.45
CA ASN A 80 3.06 -5.21 -4.15
C ASN A 80 1.86 -4.69 -3.35
N GLN A 81 0.65 -5.11 -3.69
CA GLN A 81 -0.54 -4.73 -2.93
C GLN A 81 -0.47 -5.23 -1.48
N GLY A 82 0.05 -6.44 -1.28
CA GLY A 82 0.30 -6.98 0.06
C GLY A 82 1.38 -6.21 0.83
N ARG A 83 2.47 -5.80 0.16
CA ARG A 83 3.47 -4.89 0.74
C ARG A 83 2.80 -3.62 1.26
N ASN A 84 2.08 -2.91 0.39
CA ASN A 84 1.42 -1.65 0.74
C ASN A 84 0.52 -1.79 1.97
N PHE A 85 -0.29 -2.85 2.05
CA PHE A 85 -1.20 -3.06 3.18
C PHE A 85 -0.45 -3.24 4.51
N PHE A 86 0.62 -4.04 4.51
CA PHE A 86 1.44 -4.27 5.71
C PHE A 86 2.25 -3.03 6.08
N GLU A 87 2.82 -2.34 5.09
CA GLU A 87 3.54 -1.08 5.25
C GLU A 87 2.63 -0.01 5.84
N PHE A 88 1.38 0.09 5.37
CA PHE A 88 0.36 0.99 5.93
C PHE A 88 0.11 0.73 7.42
N CYS A 89 0.08 -0.54 7.85
CA CYS A 89 -0.10 -0.88 9.25
C CYS A 89 1.06 -0.37 10.15
N THR A 90 2.25 -0.14 9.59
CA THR A 90 3.42 0.43 10.30
C THR A 90 3.41 1.96 10.39
N PHE A 91 2.44 2.66 9.80
CA PHE A 91 2.41 4.14 9.79
C PHE A 91 2.41 4.75 11.20
N GLY A 92 1.80 4.07 12.17
CA GLY A 92 1.76 4.55 13.56
C GLY A 92 3.12 4.56 14.28
N SER A 93 4.18 4.01 13.68
CA SER A 93 5.57 4.06 14.15
C SER A 93 6.52 4.60 13.09
N LEU A 94 5.99 5.13 11.99
CA LEU A 94 6.78 5.67 10.89
C LEU A 94 7.40 7.00 11.29
N ASP A 95 8.70 7.13 11.07
CA ASP A 95 9.48 8.31 11.38
C ASP A 95 10.26 8.81 10.16
N ARG A 96 10.86 9.99 10.30
CA ARG A 96 11.65 10.61 9.23
C ARG A 96 12.86 9.76 8.83
N ALA A 97 13.51 9.10 9.79
CA ALA A 97 14.66 8.23 9.51
C ALA A 97 14.27 7.03 8.62
N THR A 98 13.09 6.45 8.85
CA THR A 98 12.55 5.37 8.00
C THR A 98 12.19 5.90 6.62
N ILE A 99 11.50 7.04 6.52
CA ILE A 99 11.19 7.66 5.23
C ILE A 99 12.46 7.95 4.43
N ASP A 100 13.45 8.62 5.03
CA ASP A 100 14.70 8.98 4.36
C ASP A 100 15.50 7.74 3.90
N ARG A 101 15.29 6.59 4.55
CA ARG A 101 15.91 5.32 4.16
C ARG A 101 15.24 4.65 2.95
N TYR A 102 13.93 4.78 2.79
CA TYR A 102 13.16 4.02 1.79
C TYR A 102 12.56 4.88 0.67
N VAL A 103 12.52 6.20 0.84
CA VAL A 103 11.89 7.12 -0.11
C VAL A 103 12.90 8.15 -0.57
N THR A 104 12.99 8.28 -1.89
CA THR A 104 13.71 9.36 -2.56
C THR A 104 12.73 10.20 -3.35
N LEU A 105 12.87 11.52 -3.29
CA LEU A 105 12.12 12.42 -4.15
C LEU A 105 12.93 12.70 -5.41
N ASP A 106 12.38 12.33 -6.56
CA ASP A 106 12.94 12.78 -7.84
C ASP A 106 12.59 14.26 -8.07
N SER A 107 13.56 15.04 -8.55
CA SER A 107 13.43 16.48 -8.83
C SER A 107 12.87 17.33 -7.66
N PRO A 108 13.51 17.31 -6.46
CA PRO A 108 13.03 18.03 -5.27
C PRO A 108 12.92 19.56 -5.48
N GLU A 109 13.71 20.12 -6.40
CA GLU A 109 13.67 21.54 -6.78
C GLU A 109 12.33 21.95 -7.40
N VAL A 110 11.64 21.05 -8.10
CA VAL A 110 10.30 21.31 -8.67
C VAL A 110 9.30 21.52 -7.55
N LEU A 111 9.34 20.66 -6.53
CA LEU A 111 8.50 20.79 -5.35
C LEU A 111 8.77 22.09 -4.60
N LYS A 112 10.04 22.40 -4.34
CA LYS A 112 10.44 23.64 -3.68
C LYS A 112 9.92 24.87 -4.45
N LYS A 113 10.14 24.91 -5.77
CA LYS A 113 9.69 26.01 -6.64
C LYS A 113 8.17 26.15 -6.65
N ALA A 114 7.43 25.04 -6.55
CA ALA A 114 5.98 25.08 -6.45
C ALA A 114 5.52 25.67 -5.10
N PHE A 115 6.18 25.34 -3.99
CA PHE A 115 5.87 25.88 -2.66
C PHE A 115 6.18 27.38 -2.55
N ASP A 116 7.31 27.82 -3.13
CA ASP A 116 7.73 29.22 -3.12
C ASP A 116 6.73 30.15 -3.84
N ARG A 117 5.83 29.61 -4.68
CA ARG A 117 4.81 30.38 -5.41
C ARG A 117 3.58 30.76 -4.56
N THR A 118 3.46 30.25 -3.33
CA THR A 118 2.40 30.56 -2.35
C THR A 118 0.95 30.48 -2.87
N LYS A 119 0.69 29.68 -3.92
CA LYS A 119 -0.65 29.50 -4.54
C LYS A 119 -1.32 28.17 -4.20
N GLY A 120 -0.75 27.41 -3.26
CA GLY A 120 -1.12 26.01 -3.02
C GLY A 120 -0.60 25.09 -4.13
N ILE A 121 -0.56 23.79 -3.83
CA ILE A 121 -0.09 22.76 -4.75
C ILE A 121 -1.16 21.67 -4.83
N LEU A 122 -1.59 21.33 -6.04
CA LEU A 122 -2.38 20.14 -6.28
C LEU A 122 -1.43 18.99 -6.65
N TYR A 123 -1.32 18.01 -5.76
CA TYR A 123 -0.62 16.76 -6.04
C TYR A 123 -1.59 15.76 -6.68
N LEU A 124 -1.36 15.42 -7.95
CA LEU A 124 -2.12 14.40 -8.66
C LEU A 124 -1.37 13.06 -8.59
N SER A 125 -2.04 12.02 -8.13
CA SER A 125 -1.50 10.66 -8.06
C SER A 125 -2.53 9.64 -8.55
N ALA A 126 -2.12 8.37 -8.62
CA ALA A 126 -2.96 7.23 -8.94
C ALA A 126 -2.86 6.19 -7.83
N HIS A 127 -3.78 5.22 -7.81
CA HIS A 127 -3.68 4.02 -6.96
C HIS A 127 -2.56 3.10 -7.48
N PHE A 128 -1.32 3.57 -7.39
CA PHE A 128 -0.14 2.97 -7.99
C PHE A 128 1.04 3.03 -7.03
N GLY A 129 1.85 1.96 -7.01
CA GLY A 129 2.95 1.84 -6.07
C GLY A 129 2.46 1.94 -4.62
N ASN A 130 3.25 2.53 -3.73
CA ASN A 130 2.85 2.88 -2.38
C ASN A 130 2.51 4.38 -2.34
N TRP A 131 1.28 4.72 -2.76
CA TRP A 131 0.82 6.10 -2.83
C TRP A 131 0.57 6.70 -1.44
N GLU A 132 0.31 5.87 -0.43
CA GLU A 132 0.15 6.30 0.97
C GLU A 132 1.46 6.88 1.52
N PHE A 133 2.61 6.30 1.15
CA PHE A 133 3.93 6.81 1.51
C PHE A 133 4.22 8.19 0.92
N MET A 134 3.61 8.57 -0.22
CA MET A 134 3.76 9.91 -0.77
C MET A 134 3.29 10.98 0.22
N GLY A 135 2.09 10.81 0.78
CA GLY A 135 1.55 11.77 1.75
C GLY A 135 2.32 11.78 3.06
N ALA A 136 2.67 10.59 3.58
CA ALA A 136 3.48 10.48 4.80
C ALA A 136 4.87 11.12 4.65
N SER A 137 5.54 10.91 3.51
CA SER A 137 6.87 11.44 3.26
C SER A 137 6.87 12.96 3.18
N LEU A 138 5.92 13.54 2.44
CA LEU A 138 5.78 15.00 2.35
C LEU A 138 5.55 15.62 3.74
N SER A 139 4.65 15.04 4.53
CA SER A 139 4.39 15.49 5.91
C SER A 139 5.64 15.42 6.79
N LEU A 140 6.36 14.29 6.79
CA LEU A 140 7.58 14.08 7.58
C LEU A 140 8.78 14.90 7.09
N TRP A 141 8.80 15.31 5.82
CA TRP A 141 9.77 16.27 5.28
C TRP A 141 9.41 17.74 5.57
N GLY A 142 8.29 18.00 6.25
CA GLY A 142 7.89 19.34 6.68
C GLY A 142 7.00 20.08 5.66
N TYR A 143 6.47 19.38 4.66
CA TYR A 143 5.50 19.95 3.72
C TYR A 143 4.08 19.74 4.25
N PRO A 144 3.33 20.80 4.59
CA PRO A 144 1.94 20.65 5.02
C PRO A 144 1.10 20.09 3.86
N ILE A 145 0.35 19.03 4.13
CA ILE A 145 -0.49 18.34 3.16
C ILE A 145 -1.91 18.13 3.71
N ASN A 146 -2.90 18.28 2.84
CA ASN A 146 -4.27 17.87 3.08
C ASN A 146 -4.65 16.85 2.00
N VAL A 147 -5.39 15.80 2.38
CA VAL A 147 -5.82 14.70 1.50
C VAL A 147 -7.33 14.60 1.52
#